data_AF-A0A918T402-F1
#
_entry.id   AF-A0A918T402-F1
#
_cell.length_a   1.000
_cell.length_b   1.000
_cell.length_c   1.000
_cell.angle_alpha   90.00
_cell.angle_beta   90.00
_cell.angle_gamma   90.00
#
_symmetry.space_group_name_H-M   'P 1'
#
loop_
_entity.id
_entity.type
_entity.pdbx_description
1 polymer ?
#
loop_
_entity_poly.entity_id
_entity_poly.type
_entity_poly.pdbx_seq_one_letter_code
_entity_poly.pdbx_strand_id
1 'polypeptide(L)'
;MDWFTAPGLWEARFLFQRGLAVLYGVAFLSAALQFRALIGERGMLPVPEFLRRTAPRRFPSLFRLRYSDRLFAAVAWTGAAWSLALAAGAGDAVPLALCPLLWLVPWALYLSIVNVGQTWYAFGWESLLLEAGFLAAFLGNDEVGPPVVILFLLRWLLFRVEFGAGLIKIRGDACWRRLTCLCHHHETQPMPGPLSWFFHRLPRPLHRVEAAANHVVQLGVPFLLFAPQPVASAAAGLMIVTQLWLVLSGNFAWLNWLTIVLAASALDPSALGLPVPGPSGEHLRPDPPPWYAALVLAVAVLVLVRSRRPVLNLLSRNQVMNRSYDPFHLVNTYGAFGTVSRVREEIVVEGTDAPEPGPGAVWREYGFKGKPGDPYRRPRQVAPYHRRLDWLMWFAALSPGYARVVRPLRGAAARRGPGHPAAARARPVPRRPARVRPRPALPVPLHHLAGAADDRRVVAADPGRGVPAADPAAAVTRTRRCPRSGKGPGAPGAVRPRAGQSMPGRMWGSARSSS
;
A
#
# COMPACT_ATOMS: atom_id res chain seq x y z
N MET A 1 -32.42 -22.84 -6.57
CA MET A 1 -32.08 -21.55 -5.89
C MET A 1 -31.33 -20.68 -6.88
N ASP A 2 -32.00 -20.31 -7.97
CA ASP A 2 -31.34 -19.87 -9.21
C ASP A 2 -30.72 -18.47 -9.10
N TRP A 3 -31.00 -17.75 -8.00
CA TRP A 3 -30.45 -16.43 -7.69
C TRP A 3 -29.11 -16.50 -6.93
N PHE A 4 -28.77 -17.65 -6.33
CA PHE A 4 -27.69 -17.72 -5.36
C PHE A 4 -26.32 -17.84 -6.00
N THR A 5 -26.20 -18.62 -7.08
CA THR A 5 -24.95 -18.82 -7.82
C THR A 5 -25.01 -18.13 -9.18
N ALA A 6 -23.84 -17.78 -9.72
CA ALA A 6 -23.70 -17.27 -11.08
C ALA A 6 -22.65 -18.09 -11.85
N PRO A 7 -23.02 -19.28 -12.38
CA PRO A 7 -22.10 -20.16 -13.11
C PRO A 7 -21.36 -19.46 -14.26
N GLY A 8 -22.04 -18.54 -14.97
CA GLY A 8 -21.43 -17.74 -16.05
C GLY A 8 -20.27 -16.83 -15.60
N LEU A 9 -20.11 -16.57 -14.30
CA LEU A 9 -18.98 -15.80 -13.75
C LEU A 9 -17.83 -16.67 -13.25
N TRP A 10 -17.75 -17.93 -13.70
CA TRP A 10 -16.67 -18.85 -13.35
C TRP A 10 -15.28 -18.28 -13.65
N GLU A 11 -15.09 -17.65 -14.82
CA GLU A 11 -13.80 -17.06 -15.19
C GLU A 11 -13.40 -15.91 -14.26
N ALA A 12 -14.34 -15.04 -13.89
CA ALA A 12 -14.11 -13.98 -12.92
C ALA A 12 -13.63 -14.53 -11.58
N ARG A 13 -14.27 -15.60 -11.09
CA ARG A 13 -13.82 -16.30 -9.88
C ARG A 13 -12.43 -16.89 -10.05
N PHE A 14 -12.18 -17.58 -11.16
CA PHE A 14 -10.89 -18.21 -11.45
C PHE A 14 -9.76 -17.16 -11.45
N LEU A 15 -9.90 -16.09 -12.23
CA LEU A 15 -8.92 -15.00 -12.30
C LEU A 15 -8.71 -14.34 -10.93
N PHE A 16 -9.78 -14.12 -10.18
CA PHE A 16 -9.70 -13.58 -8.83
C PHE A 16 -8.92 -14.50 -7.89
N GLN A 17 -9.28 -15.79 -7.79
CA GLN A 17 -8.66 -16.75 -6.90
C GLN A 17 -7.18 -16.98 -7.25
N ARG A 18 -6.85 -17.18 -8.53
CA ARG A 18 -5.46 -17.36 -8.97
C ARG A 18 -4.63 -16.11 -8.73
N GLY A 19 -5.14 -14.95 -9.12
CA GLY A 19 -4.47 -13.67 -8.90
C GLY A 19 -4.22 -13.40 -7.42
N LEU A 20 -5.23 -13.61 -6.57
CA LEU A 20 -5.13 -13.40 -5.13
C LEU A 20 -4.12 -14.35 -4.48
N ALA A 21 -4.11 -15.62 -4.88
CA ALA A 21 -3.14 -16.61 -4.39
C ALA A 21 -1.70 -16.21 -4.75
N VAL A 22 -1.46 -15.74 -5.98
CA VAL A 22 -0.14 -15.20 -6.38
C VAL A 22 0.25 -14.00 -5.51
N LEU A 23 -0.68 -13.08 -5.23
CA LEU A 23 -0.41 -11.91 -4.38
C LEU A 23 -0.12 -12.27 -2.92
N TYR A 24 -0.81 -13.27 -2.36
CA TYR A 24 -0.44 -13.85 -1.07
C TYR A 24 0.98 -14.42 -1.10
N GLY A 25 1.35 -15.16 -2.15
CA GLY A 25 2.70 -15.67 -2.36
C GLY A 25 3.75 -14.56 -2.36
N VAL A 26 3.51 -13.47 -3.08
CA VAL A 26 4.39 -12.28 -3.09
C VAL A 26 4.49 -11.65 -1.69
N ALA A 27 3.38 -11.55 -0.96
CA ALA A 27 3.33 -10.96 0.37
C ALA A 27 4.10 -11.79 1.40
N PHE A 28 3.96 -13.12 1.37
CA PHE A 28 4.70 -14.06 2.21
C PHE A 28 6.19 -14.09 1.87
N LEU A 29 6.55 -14.10 0.58
CA LEU A 29 7.94 -13.99 0.14
C LEU A 29 8.56 -12.68 0.64
N SER A 30 7.81 -11.57 0.54
CA SER A 30 8.23 -10.28 1.08
C SER A 30 8.50 -10.31 2.58
N ALA A 31 7.65 -11.02 3.35
CA ALA A 31 7.87 -11.23 4.77
C ALA A 31 9.10 -12.10 5.05
N ALA A 32 9.21 -13.28 4.42
CA ALA A 32 10.30 -14.24 4.60
C ALA A 32 11.68 -13.61 4.37
N LEU A 33 11.79 -12.74 3.36
CA LEU A 33 13.07 -12.14 2.95
C LEU A 33 13.47 -10.90 3.76
N GLN A 34 12.54 -10.29 4.51
CA GLN A 34 12.80 -9.00 5.19
C GLN A 34 12.63 -9.03 6.69
N PHE A 35 11.86 -9.98 7.25
CA PHE A 35 11.45 -9.88 8.65
C PHE A 35 12.62 -9.85 9.64
N ARG A 36 13.69 -10.62 9.44
CA ARG A 36 14.81 -10.72 10.41
C ARG A 36 15.41 -9.37 10.76
N ALA A 37 15.63 -8.54 9.75
CA ALA A 37 16.19 -7.20 9.95
C ALA A 37 15.15 -6.20 10.49
N LEU A 38 13.88 -6.35 10.13
CA LEU A 38 12.84 -5.38 10.44
C LEU A 38 12.18 -5.63 11.80
N ILE A 39 11.74 -6.87 12.04
CA ILE A 39 10.90 -7.27 13.17
C ILE A 39 11.37 -8.56 13.87
N GLY A 40 12.48 -9.17 13.43
CA GLY A 40 13.09 -10.33 14.08
C GLY A 40 13.48 -10.07 15.54
N GLU A 41 13.95 -11.09 16.25
CA GLU A 41 14.41 -10.98 17.65
C GLU A 41 15.45 -9.86 17.86
N ARG A 42 16.29 -9.63 16.83
CA ARG A 42 17.31 -8.56 16.78
C ARG A 42 17.01 -7.50 15.71
N GLY A 43 15.76 -7.43 15.26
CA GLY A 43 15.32 -6.48 14.24
C GLY A 43 15.21 -5.05 14.77
N MET A 44 14.89 -4.11 13.88
CA MET A 44 14.68 -2.70 14.24
C MET A 44 13.49 -2.48 15.18
N LEU A 45 12.44 -3.30 15.06
CA LEU A 45 11.25 -3.31 15.91
C LEU A 45 10.94 -4.75 16.38
N PRO A 46 11.66 -5.29 17.37
CA PRO A 46 11.57 -6.69 17.74
C PRO A 46 10.17 -7.14 18.16
N VAL A 47 9.66 -8.21 17.55
CA VAL A 47 8.37 -8.81 17.93
C VAL A 47 8.30 -9.23 19.40
N PRO A 48 9.33 -9.85 20.02
CA PRO A 48 9.25 -10.22 21.43
C PRO A 48 8.98 -9.02 22.35
N GLU A 49 9.58 -7.87 22.05
CA GLU A 49 9.36 -6.65 22.81
C GLU A 49 7.94 -6.10 22.62
N PHE A 50 7.44 -6.15 21.40
CA PHE A 50 6.06 -5.75 21.09
C PHE A 50 5.02 -6.65 21.78
N LEU A 51 5.23 -7.97 21.76
CA LEU A 51 4.31 -8.93 22.37
C LEU A 51 4.24 -8.79 23.89
N ARG A 52 5.37 -8.53 24.56
CA ARG A 52 5.41 -8.26 26.02
C ARG A 52 4.62 -7.02 26.42
N ARG A 53 4.47 -6.05 25.53
CA ARG A 53 3.82 -4.75 25.80
C ARG A 53 2.37 -4.67 25.34
N THR A 54 1.81 -5.72 24.73
CA THR A 54 0.49 -5.66 24.10
C THR A 54 -0.43 -6.79 24.54
N ALA A 55 -1.69 -6.46 24.74
CA ALA A 55 -2.72 -7.43 25.14
C ALA A 55 -3.09 -8.40 24.00
N PRO A 56 -3.29 -9.71 24.30
CA PRO A 56 -3.63 -10.73 23.30
C PRO A 56 -4.83 -10.40 22.42
N ARG A 57 -5.93 -9.95 23.02
CA ARG A 57 -7.20 -9.66 22.32
C ARG A 57 -7.08 -8.53 21.29
N ARG A 58 -6.05 -7.68 21.37
CA ARG A 58 -5.88 -6.52 20.50
C ARG A 58 -5.16 -6.85 19.19
N PHE A 59 -4.36 -7.92 19.19
CA PHE A 59 -3.59 -8.35 18.00
C PHE A 59 -3.49 -9.88 18.00
N PRO A 60 -4.53 -10.60 17.54
CA PRO A 60 -4.52 -12.05 17.46
C PRO A 60 -3.42 -12.52 16.50
N SER A 61 -2.58 -13.44 16.97
CA SER A 61 -1.45 -13.94 16.19
C SER A 61 -0.96 -15.27 16.77
N LEU A 62 -0.59 -16.20 15.90
CA LEU A 62 0.10 -17.45 16.28
C LEU A 62 1.38 -17.17 17.09
N PHE A 63 2.04 -16.04 16.83
CA PHE A 63 3.26 -15.65 17.52
C PHE A 63 3.06 -15.31 19.00
N ARG A 64 1.81 -15.21 19.48
CA ARG A 64 1.52 -15.06 20.91
C ARG A 64 1.69 -16.34 21.70
N LEU A 65 1.53 -17.50 21.05
CA LEU A 65 1.77 -18.79 21.68
C LEU A 65 3.27 -18.98 21.91
N ARG A 66 4.06 -18.65 20.88
CA ARG A 66 5.51 -18.64 20.91
C ARG A 66 6.03 -17.77 19.79
N TYR A 67 7.10 -17.04 20.02
CA TYR A 67 7.85 -16.38 18.96
C TYR A 67 9.27 -16.92 18.89
N SER A 68 9.74 -17.14 17.66
CA SER A 68 11.16 -17.24 17.34
C SER A 68 11.36 -16.85 15.88
N ASP A 69 12.57 -16.42 15.51
CA ASP A 69 12.89 -16.13 14.12
C ASP A 69 12.70 -17.35 13.21
N ARG A 70 12.92 -18.57 13.73
CA ARG A 70 12.71 -19.82 13.00
C ARG A 70 11.22 -20.08 12.74
N LEU A 71 10.38 -19.90 13.76
CA LEU A 71 8.93 -20.06 13.61
C LEU A 71 8.35 -19.02 12.65
N PHE A 72 8.80 -17.77 12.71
CA PHE A 72 8.37 -16.75 11.74
C PHE A 72 8.77 -17.15 10.31
N ALA A 73 10.00 -17.61 10.12
CA ALA A 73 10.45 -18.08 8.81
C ALA A 73 9.60 -19.26 8.31
N ALA A 74 9.28 -20.22 9.18
CA ALA A 74 8.41 -21.35 8.84
C ALA A 74 7.01 -20.85 8.43
N VAL A 75 6.37 -19.99 9.23
CA VAL A 75 5.06 -19.39 8.90
C VAL A 75 5.11 -18.68 7.54
N ALA A 76 6.16 -17.91 7.26
CA ALA A 76 6.27 -17.17 6.01
C ALA A 76 6.51 -18.08 4.80
N TRP A 77 7.40 -19.07 4.89
CA TRP A 77 7.67 -20.00 3.79
C TRP A 77 6.52 -20.99 3.57
N THR A 78 5.89 -21.49 4.63
CA THR A 78 4.67 -22.31 4.52
C THR A 78 3.55 -21.51 3.87
N GLY A 79 3.33 -20.26 4.29
CA GLY A 79 2.34 -19.39 3.65
C GLY A 79 2.63 -19.17 2.16
N ALA A 80 3.90 -18.95 1.78
CA ALA A 80 4.29 -18.82 0.38
C ALA A 80 4.01 -20.10 -0.42
N ALA A 81 4.43 -21.27 0.08
CA ALA A 81 4.20 -22.56 -0.58
C ALA A 81 2.71 -22.89 -0.71
N TRP A 82 1.93 -22.63 0.34
CA TRP A 82 0.47 -22.81 0.35
C TRP A 82 -0.22 -21.92 -0.69
N SER A 83 0.24 -20.68 -0.80
CA SER A 83 -0.28 -19.74 -1.79
C SER A 83 0.05 -20.16 -3.22
N LEU A 84 1.24 -20.73 -3.46
CA LEU A 84 1.59 -21.32 -4.76
C LEU A 84 0.73 -22.54 -5.08
N ALA A 85 0.43 -23.40 -4.09
CA ALA A 85 -0.46 -24.53 -4.29
C ALA A 85 -1.88 -24.07 -4.66
N LEU A 86 -2.42 -23.04 -3.99
CA LEU A 86 -3.71 -22.43 -4.36
C LEU A 86 -3.69 -21.82 -5.77
N ALA A 87 -2.60 -21.15 -6.14
CA ALA A 87 -2.41 -20.63 -7.50
C ALA A 87 -2.32 -21.74 -8.55
N ALA A 88 -1.87 -22.93 -8.16
CA ALA A 88 -1.73 -24.10 -9.05
C ALA A 88 -3.01 -24.96 -9.17
N GLY A 89 -4.08 -24.70 -8.41
CA GLY A 89 -5.30 -25.51 -8.48
C GLY A 89 -5.70 -26.25 -7.22
N ALA A 90 -4.91 -26.18 -6.14
CA ALA A 90 -5.20 -27.00 -4.95
C ALA A 90 -6.57 -26.71 -4.30
N GLY A 91 -7.10 -25.49 -4.47
CA GLY A 91 -8.43 -25.13 -3.97
C GLY A 91 -9.59 -25.81 -4.72
N ASP A 92 -9.36 -26.20 -5.97
CA ASP A 92 -10.34 -26.85 -6.83
C ASP A 92 -10.26 -28.38 -6.67
N ALA A 93 -9.06 -28.91 -6.38
CA ALA A 93 -8.85 -30.35 -6.20
C ALA A 93 -9.44 -30.96 -4.91
N VAL A 94 -10.04 -30.15 -4.02
CA VAL A 94 -10.59 -30.63 -2.73
C VAL A 94 -12.10 -30.52 -2.68
N PRO A 95 -12.78 -31.34 -1.84
CA PRO A 95 -14.19 -31.18 -1.58
C PRO A 95 -14.57 -29.76 -1.13
N LEU A 96 -15.73 -29.26 -1.53
CA LEU A 96 -16.25 -27.93 -1.19
C LEU A 96 -16.17 -27.62 0.32
N ALA A 97 -16.39 -28.62 1.18
CA ALA A 97 -16.30 -28.47 2.64
C ALA A 97 -14.91 -28.07 3.16
N LEU A 98 -13.84 -28.43 2.44
CA LEU A 98 -12.45 -28.11 2.81
C LEU A 98 -11.94 -26.81 2.15
N CYS A 99 -12.61 -26.32 1.10
CA CYS A 99 -12.21 -25.12 0.37
C CYS A 99 -12.08 -23.87 1.28
N PRO A 100 -13.03 -23.57 2.19
CA PRO A 100 -12.87 -22.45 3.11
C PRO A 100 -11.62 -22.58 3.99
N LEU A 101 -11.32 -23.78 4.48
CA LEU A 101 -10.14 -24.01 5.32
C LEU A 101 -8.84 -23.76 4.54
N LEU A 102 -8.77 -24.18 3.27
CA LEU A 102 -7.59 -23.94 2.43
C LEU A 102 -7.29 -22.45 2.25
N TRP A 103 -8.30 -21.59 2.17
CA TRP A 103 -8.11 -20.13 2.10
C TRP A 103 -7.89 -19.48 3.46
N LEU A 104 -8.52 -20.00 4.52
CA LEU A 104 -8.35 -19.49 5.88
C LEU A 104 -6.96 -19.76 6.46
N VAL A 105 -6.24 -20.79 5.99
CA VAL A 105 -4.85 -21.05 6.39
C VAL A 105 -3.90 -19.90 6.02
N PRO A 106 -3.70 -19.53 4.74
CA PRO A 106 -2.82 -18.42 4.37
C PRO A 106 -3.35 -17.10 4.94
N TRP A 107 -4.67 -16.93 5.06
CA TRP A 107 -5.25 -15.78 5.75
C TRP A 107 -4.79 -15.68 7.22
N ALA A 108 -4.91 -16.75 8.00
CA ALA A 108 -4.53 -16.76 9.42
C ALA A 108 -3.01 -16.63 9.64
N LEU A 109 -2.21 -17.29 8.79
CA LEU A 109 -0.76 -17.16 8.78
C LEU A 109 -0.33 -15.71 8.49
N TYR A 110 -0.96 -15.07 7.50
CA TYR A 110 -0.64 -13.70 7.13
C TYR A 110 -1.16 -12.70 8.17
N LEU A 111 -2.36 -12.92 8.73
CA LEU A 111 -2.89 -12.13 9.83
C LEU A 111 -1.93 -12.12 11.01
N SER A 112 -1.38 -13.30 11.33
CA SER A 112 -0.39 -13.45 12.41
C SER A 112 0.85 -12.59 12.19
N ILE A 113 1.30 -12.45 10.94
CA ILE A 113 2.41 -11.57 10.56
C ILE A 113 2.01 -10.10 10.67
N VAL A 114 0.90 -9.70 10.06
CA VAL A 114 0.42 -8.29 10.06
C VAL A 114 0.25 -7.77 11.49
N ASN A 115 -0.35 -8.57 12.37
CA ASN A 115 -0.63 -8.18 13.75
C ASN A 115 0.60 -7.99 14.64
N VAL A 116 1.75 -8.57 14.29
CA VAL A 116 3.03 -8.31 14.97
C VAL A 116 3.97 -7.39 14.18
N GLY A 117 3.56 -7.03 12.97
CA GLY A 117 4.37 -6.29 12.00
C GLY A 117 4.58 -4.81 12.32
N GLN A 118 3.85 -4.25 13.29
CA GLN A 118 3.99 -2.87 13.76
C GLN A 118 3.97 -1.87 12.57
N THR A 119 4.81 -0.83 12.61
CA THR A 119 4.90 0.18 11.54
C THR A 119 5.29 -0.43 10.18
N TRP A 120 6.02 -1.54 10.16
CA TRP A 120 6.46 -2.19 8.92
C TRP A 120 5.33 -2.86 8.14
N TYR A 121 4.16 -3.08 8.75
CA TYR A 121 2.98 -3.69 8.13
C TYR A 121 1.73 -2.80 8.27
N ALA A 122 1.91 -1.53 8.65
CA ALA A 122 0.81 -0.57 8.84
C ALA A 122 0.34 0.07 7.52
N PHE A 123 0.17 -0.73 6.47
CA PHE A 123 -0.19 -0.26 5.14
C PHE A 123 -1.55 -0.80 4.68
N GLY A 124 -2.29 0.00 3.91
CA GLY A 124 -3.65 -0.34 3.48
C GLY A 124 -3.73 -1.65 2.69
N TRP A 125 -2.75 -1.94 1.84
CA TRP A 125 -2.71 -3.16 1.03
C TRP A 125 -2.50 -4.44 1.86
N GLU A 126 -2.00 -4.35 3.10
CA GLU A 126 -1.88 -5.51 4.00
C GLU A 126 -3.27 -5.87 4.56
N SER A 127 -4.07 -4.85 4.92
CA SER A 127 -5.46 -5.03 5.36
C SER A 127 -6.36 -5.46 4.19
N LEU A 128 -6.14 -4.89 3.00
CA LEU A 128 -6.88 -5.26 1.79
C LEU A 128 -6.66 -6.72 1.41
N LEU A 129 -5.43 -7.22 1.53
CA LEU A 129 -5.10 -8.62 1.26
C LEU A 129 -5.80 -9.57 2.24
N LEU A 130 -5.83 -9.22 3.53
CA LEU A 130 -6.57 -9.97 4.55
C LEU A 130 -8.07 -9.98 4.29
N GLU A 131 -8.63 -8.84 3.94
CA GLU A 131 -10.06 -8.71 3.67
C GLU A 131 -10.48 -9.50 2.41
N ALA A 132 -9.71 -9.40 1.32
CA ALA A 132 -9.92 -10.17 0.11
C ALA A 132 -9.75 -11.69 0.34
N GLY A 133 -8.72 -12.10 1.09
CA GLY A 133 -8.48 -13.50 1.44
C GLY A 133 -9.58 -14.11 2.31
N PHE A 134 -10.13 -13.34 3.23
CA PHE A 134 -11.29 -13.78 4.01
C PHE A 134 -12.50 -14.04 3.12
N LEU A 135 -12.82 -13.14 2.19
CA LEU A 135 -13.93 -13.32 1.25
C LEU A 135 -13.69 -14.50 0.28
N ALA A 136 -12.45 -14.70 -0.16
CA ALA A 136 -12.08 -15.81 -1.04
C ALA A 136 -12.39 -17.19 -0.46
N ALA A 137 -12.30 -17.34 0.88
CA ALA A 137 -12.65 -18.58 1.57
C ALA A 137 -14.12 -19.00 1.37
N PHE A 138 -14.99 -18.07 1.01
CA PHE A 138 -16.41 -18.34 0.84
C PHE A 138 -16.85 -18.27 -0.63
N LEU A 139 -15.91 -18.12 -1.57
CA LEU A 139 -16.21 -17.99 -3.01
C LEU A 139 -16.43 -19.34 -3.73
N GLY A 140 -16.14 -20.45 -3.03
CA GLY A 140 -16.34 -21.81 -3.53
C GLY A 140 -15.21 -22.28 -4.43
N ASN A 141 -15.40 -23.46 -5.03
CA ASN A 141 -14.46 -24.18 -5.89
C ASN A 141 -15.17 -24.66 -7.18
N ASP A 142 -14.51 -25.54 -7.94
CA ASP A 142 -15.04 -26.16 -9.17
C ASP A 142 -16.25 -27.09 -9.01
N GLU A 143 -16.79 -27.29 -7.80
CA GLU A 143 -18.01 -28.05 -7.60
C GLU A 143 -19.29 -27.21 -7.69
N VAL A 144 -19.20 -25.91 -7.40
CA VAL A 144 -20.37 -25.03 -7.23
C VAL A 144 -20.18 -23.73 -7.98
N GLY A 145 -21.27 -23.17 -8.52
CA GLY A 145 -21.23 -21.84 -9.13
C GLY A 145 -20.76 -20.76 -8.13
N PRO A 146 -20.03 -19.71 -8.58
CA PRO A 146 -19.66 -18.59 -7.73
C PRO A 146 -20.87 -17.99 -7.00
N PRO A 147 -20.86 -17.87 -5.66
CA PRO A 147 -21.97 -17.26 -4.94
C PRO A 147 -22.12 -15.78 -5.28
N VAL A 148 -23.28 -15.40 -5.81
CA VAL A 148 -23.64 -14.01 -6.17
C VAL A 148 -23.38 -13.08 -4.99
N VAL A 149 -23.78 -13.51 -3.79
CA VAL A 149 -23.60 -12.72 -2.56
C VAL A 149 -22.13 -12.37 -2.32
N ILE A 150 -21.20 -13.33 -2.42
CA ILE A 150 -19.77 -13.06 -2.21
C ILE A 150 -19.20 -12.19 -3.33
N LEU A 151 -19.62 -12.37 -4.58
CA LEU A 151 -19.24 -11.49 -5.68
C LEU A 151 -19.66 -10.04 -5.41
N PHE A 152 -20.85 -9.81 -4.88
CA PHE A 152 -21.28 -8.47 -4.44
C PHE A 152 -20.47 -7.93 -3.27
N LEU A 153 -20.03 -8.77 -2.33
CA LEU A 153 -19.12 -8.35 -1.25
C LEU A 153 -17.73 -7.98 -1.78
N LEU A 154 -17.23 -8.67 -2.81
CA LEU A 154 -15.98 -8.30 -3.51
C LEU A 154 -16.14 -6.98 -4.26
N ARG A 155 -17.28 -6.75 -4.93
CA ARG A 155 -17.62 -5.46 -5.54
C ARG A 155 -17.71 -4.35 -4.49
N TRP A 156 -18.28 -4.64 -3.32
CA TRP A 156 -18.31 -3.70 -2.20
C TRP A 156 -16.90 -3.38 -1.66
N LEU A 157 -16.01 -4.37 -1.60
CA LEU A 157 -14.61 -4.15 -1.26
C LEU A 157 -13.91 -3.26 -2.29
N LEU A 158 -14.04 -3.57 -3.58
CA LEU A 158 -13.50 -2.78 -4.68
C LEU A 158 -14.04 -1.34 -4.66
N PHE A 159 -15.34 -1.18 -4.46
CA PHE A 159 -15.98 0.13 -4.30
C PHE A 159 -15.29 0.92 -3.19
N ARG A 160 -15.11 0.35 -1.99
CA ARG A 160 -14.44 1.05 -0.89
C ARG A 160 -12.99 1.42 -1.18
N VAL A 161 -12.29 0.60 -1.98
CA VAL A 161 -10.92 0.90 -2.42
C VAL A 161 -10.89 2.11 -3.34
N GLU A 162 -11.63 2.07 -4.45
CA GLU A 162 -11.63 3.14 -5.45
C GLU A 162 -12.31 4.41 -4.94
N PHE A 163 -13.53 4.28 -4.42
CA PHE A 163 -14.30 5.39 -3.89
C PHE A 163 -13.63 6.05 -2.70
N GLY A 164 -13.06 5.25 -1.79
CA GLY A 164 -12.27 5.77 -0.67
C GLY A 164 -11.04 6.55 -1.14
N ALA A 165 -10.35 6.06 -2.18
CA ALA A 165 -9.20 6.73 -2.78
C ALA A 165 -9.56 8.00 -3.57
N GLY A 166 -10.72 8.06 -4.22
CA GLY A 166 -11.22 9.28 -4.87
C GLY A 166 -11.63 10.34 -3.86
N LEU A 167 -12.39 9.94 -2.83
CA LEU A 167 -12.87 10.86 -1.80
C LEU A 167 -11.73 11.50 -1.01
N ILE A 168 -10.69 10.73 -0.66
CA ILE A 168 -9.56 11.30 0.09
C ILE A 168 -8.77 12.31 -0.75
N LYS A 169 -8.73 12.16 -2.09
CA LYS A 169 -8.11 13.13 -3.00
C LYS A 169 -8.92 14.40 -3.08
N ILE A 170 -10.23 14.31 -3.34
CA ILE A 170 -11.07 15.50 -3.48
C ILE A 170 -11.21 16.28 -2.17
N ARG A 171 -11.16 15.60 -1.01
CA ARG A 171 -11.22 16.20 0.32
C ARG A 171 -9.87 16.68 0.84
N GLY A 172 -8.79 16.10 0.36
CA GLY A 172 -7.43 16.45 0.76
C GLY A 172 -6.93 17.71 0.07
N ASP A 173 -5.78 17.58 -0.59
CA ASP A 173 -5.04 18.68 -1.17
C ASP A 173 -5.81 19.45 -2.24
N ALA A 174 -5.73 20.79 -2.19
CA ALA A 174 -6.33 21.66 -3.18
C ALA A 174 -5.80 21.44 -4.61
N CYS A 175 -4.61 20.85 -4.80
CA CYS A 175 -4.16 20.48 -6.14
C CYS A 175 -5.04 19.44 -6.82
N TRP A 176 -5.77 18.59 -6.08
CA TRP A 176 -6.62 17.57 -6.69
C TRP A 176 -7.85 18.22 -7.31
N ARG A 177 -8.41 19.22 -6.62
CA ARG A 177 -9.53 20.04 -7.12
C ARG A 177 -9.11 20.94 -8.28
N ARG A 178 -7.84 21.36 -8.32
CA ARG A 178 -7.27 22.15 -9.43
C ARG A 178 -6.69 21.30 -10.56
N LEU A 179 -6.76 19.97 -10.46
CA LEU A 179 -6.19 19.01 -11.42
C LEU A 179 -4.67 19.16 -11.66
N THR A 180 -3.93 19.66 -10.67
CA THR A 180 -2.47 19.91 -10.78
C THR A 180 -1.61 18.97 -9.96
N CYS A 181 -2.18 18.03 -9.19
CA CYS A 181 -1.37 17.16 -8.33
C CYS A 181 -0.38 16.29 -9.12
N LEU A 182 -0.78 15.82 -10.32
CA LEU A 182 0.06 14.93 -11.12
C LEU A 182 1.28 15.63 -11.73
N CYS A 183 1.28 16.96 -11.83
CA CYS A 183 2.48 17.73 -12.16
C CYS A 183 3.64 17.50 -11.16
N HIS A 184 3.34 17.07 -9.94
CA HIS A 184 4.34 16.83 -8.88
C HIS A 184 4.40 15.37 -8.44
N HIS A 185 3.28 14.65 -8.52
CA HIS A 185 3.18 13.30 -7.93
C HIS A 185 4.17 12.32 -8.55
N HIS A 186 4.36 12.32 -9.88
CA HIS A 186 5.24 11.35 -10.52
C HIS A 186 6.71 11.45 -10.09
N GLU A 187 7.16 12.65 -9.70
CA GLU A 187 8.49 12.88 -9.13
C GLU A 187 8.51 12.56 -7.63
N THR A 188 7.48 12.97 -6.89
CA THR A 188 7.47 12.93 -5.41
C THR A 188 6.89 11.65 -4.80
N GLN A 189 6.31 10.76 -5.62
CA GLN A 189 5.68 9.50 -5.21
C GLN A 189 6.62 8.54 -4.48
N PRO A 190 6.15 7.69 -3.55
CA PRO A 190 7.00 6.94 -2.62
C PRO A 190 8.12 6.15 -3.29
N MET A 191 7.78 5.41 -4.35
CA MET A 191 8.68 4.52 -5.08
C MET A 191 8.43 4.69 -6.58
N PRO A 192 9.15 5.59 -7.28
CA PRO A 192 9.04 5.69 -8.73
C PRO A 192 9.52 4.40 -9.42
N GLY A 193 8.94 4.11 -10.58
CA GLY A 193 9.29 3.01 -11.47
C GLY A 193 10.09 3.46 -12.69
N PRO A 194 10.44 2.53 -13.60
CA PRO A 194 11.31 2.82 -14.74
C PRO A 194 10.75 3.84 -15.73
N LEU A 195 9.43 4.05 -15.73
CA LEU A 195 8.75 4.99 -16.61
C LEU A 195 8.38 6.32 -15.94
N SER A 196 8.48 6.43 -14.61
CA SER A 196 8.00 7.61 -13.86
C SER A 196 8.60 8.93 -14.33
N TRP A 197 9.84 8.90 -14.85
CA TRP A 197 10.47 10.05 -15.48
C TRP A 197 9.72 10.57 -16.70
N PHE A 198 9.29 9.67 -17.59
CA PHE A 198 8.52 10.03 -18.78
C PHE A 198 7.17 10.59 -18.38
N PHE A 199 6.51 9.95 -17.41
CA PHE A 199 5.25 10.44 -16.85
C PHE A 199 5.40 11.84 -16.28
N HIS A 200 6.43 12.11 -15.46
CA HIS A 200 6.66 13.44 -14.90
C HIS A 200 6.88 14.53 -15.97
N ARG A 201 7.37 14.16 -17.15
CA ARG A 201 7.62 15.09 -18.26
C ARG A 201 6.44 15.22 -19.23
N LEU A 202 5.30 14.59 -18.96
CA LEU A 202 4.11 14.80 -19.76
C LEU A 202 3.70 16.28 -19.71
N PRO A 203 3.19 16.84 -20.84
CA PRO A 203 2.72 18.20 -20.87
C PRO A 203 1.54 18.39 -19.88
N ARG A 204 1.46 19.59 -19.29
CA ARG A 204 0.45 19.92 -18.26
C ARG A 204 -1.01 19.56 -18.61
N PRO A 205 -1.48 19.70 -19.87
CA PRO A 205 -2.83 19.26 -20.23
C PRO A 205 -3.05 17.77 -19.96
N LEU A 206 -2.08 16.91 -20.27
CA LEU A 206 -2.18 15.47 -20.02
C LEU A 206 -2.25 15.18 -18.52
N HIS A 207 -1.46 15.86 -17.69
CA HIS A 207 -1.57 15.73 -16.24
C HIS A 207 -2.94 16.12 -15.68
N ARG A 208 -3.59 17.14 -16.27
CA ARG A 208 -4.96 17.52 -15.90
C ARG A 208 -5.95 16.43 -16.31
N VAL A 209 -5.79 15.87 -17.51
CA VAL A 209 -6.62 14.74 -17.99
C VAL A 209 -6.44 13.53 -17.09
N GLU A 210 -5.22 13.16 -16.72
CA GLU A 210 -4.94 12.05 -15.81
C GLU A 210 -5.62 12.29 -14.44
N ALA A 211 -5.55 13.50 -13.89
CA ALA A 211 -6.18 13.83 -12.62
C ALA A 211 -7.73 13.80 -12.72
N ALA A 212 -8.29 14.30 -13.82
CA ALA A 212 -9.73 14.27 -14.05
C ALA A 212 -10.24 12.84 -14.27
N ALA A 213 -9.54 12.03 -15.08
CA ALA A 213 -9.83 10.63 -15.30
C ALA A 213 -9.78 9.84 -13.97
N ASN A 214 -8.80 10.12 -13.11
CA ASN A 214 -8.73 9.55 -11.77
C ASN A 214 -10.00 9.88 -10.97
N HIS A 215 -10.46 11.13 -10.95
CA HIS A 215 -11.70 11.50 -10.26
C HIS A 215 -12.92 10.78 -10.84
N VAL A 216 -13.07 10.70 -12.16
CA VAL A 216 -14.20 10.01 -12.79
C VAL A 216 -14.21 8.52 -12.43
N VAL A 217 -13.06 7.84 -12.60
CA VAL A 217 -12.98 6.39 -12.37
C VAL A 217 -13.01 6.02 -10.89
N GLN A 218 -12.57 6.92 -10.00
CA GLN A 218 -12.61 6.65 -8.56
C GLN A 218 -13.86 7.17 -7.87
N LEU A 219 -14.61 8.13 -8.42
CA LEU A 219 -15.81 8.67 -7.78
C LEU A 219 -17.11 8.27 -8.49
N GLY A 220 -17.12 8.16 -9.81
CA GLY A 220 -18.34 7.84 -10.58
C GLY A 220 -18.45 6.37 -10.93
N VAL A 221 -17.41 5.81 -11.57
CA VAL A 221 -17.39 4.43 -12.05
C VAL A 221 -17.63 3.36 -10.96
N PRO A 222 -17.25 3.52 -9.68
CA PRO A 222 -17.53 2.49 -8.67
C PRO A 222 -19.01 2.20 -8.48
N PHE A 223 -19.89 3.17 -8.70
CA PHE A 223 -21.35 2.94 -8.63
C PHE A 223 -21.84 2.00 -9.72
N LEU A 224 -21.19 2.00 -10.89
CA LEU A 224 -21.54 1.16 -12.03
C LEU A 224 -21.20 -0.32 -11.80
N LEU A 225 -20.36 -0.65 -10.81
CA LEU A 225 -20.09 -2.05 -10.42
C LEU A 225 -21.35 -2.79 -9.94
N PHE A 226 -22.38 -2.05 -9.51
CA PHE A 226 -23.64 -2.61 -9.02
C PHE A 226 -24.75 -2.61 -10.08
N ALA A 227 -24.46 -2.14 -11.30
CA ALA A 227 -25.38 -2.22 -12.42
C ALA A 227 -25.41 -3.66 -13.01
N PRO A 228 -26.46 -4.04 -13.76
CA PRO A 228 -26.47 -5.28 -14.52
C PRO A 228 -25.32 -5.38 -15.52
N GLN A 229 -24.96 -6.60 -15.93
CA GLN A 229 -24.04 -6.79 -17.05
C GLN A 229 -24.69 -6.28 -18.35
N PRO A 230 -23.91 -5.70 -19.29
CA PRO A 230 -22.43 -5.61 -19.33
C PRO A 230 -21.84 -4.38 -18.62
N VAL A 231 -22.66 -3.52 -18.03
CA VAL A 231 -22.20 -2.24 -17.46
C VAL A 231 -21.20 -2.45 -16.33
N ALA A 232 -21.43 -3.42 -15.45
CA ALA A 232 -20.47 -3.77 -14.38
C ALA A 232 -19.12 -4.25 -14.93
N SER A 233 -19.12 -5.04 -16.01
CA SER A 233 -17.89 -5.48 -16.68
C SER A 233 -17.14 -4.32 -17.34
N ALA A 234 -17.85 -3.40 -17.99
CA ALA A 234 -17.24 -2.19 -18.57
C ALA A 234 -16.62 -1.31 -17.47
N ALA A 235 -17.31 -1.16 -16.33
CA ALA A 235 -16.80 -0.42 -15.17
C ALA A 235 -15.53 -1.07 -14.59
N ALA A 236 -15.55 -2.39 -14.40
CA ALA A 236 -14.40 -3.16 -13.94
C ALA A 236 -13.22 -3.07 -14.92
N GLY A 237 -13.47 -3.18 -16.23
CA GLY A 237 -12.46 -3.02 -17.28
C GLY A 237 -11.81 -1.64 -17.25
N LEU A 238 -12.61 -0.58 -17.10
CA LEU A 238 -12.10 0.79 -16.96
C LEU A 238 -11.24 0.95 -15.70
N MET A 239 -11.65 0.38 -14.58
CA MET A 239 -10.84 0.35 -13.36
C MET A 239 -9.52 -0.40 -13.59
N ILE A 240 -9.53 -1.57 -14.23
CA ILE A 240 -8.31 -2.33 -14.57
C ILE A 240 -7.35 -1.49 -15.41
N VAL A 241 -7.84 -0.83 -16.46
CA VAL A 241 -7.02 0.05 -17.31
C VAL A 241 -6.37 1.16 -16.49
N THR A 242 -7.13 1.85 -15.64
CA THR A 242 -6.56 2.90 -14.79
C THR A 242 -5.57 2.37 -13.74
N GLN A 243 -5.81 1.19 -13.18
CA GLN A 243 -4.88 0.56 -12.25
C GLN A 243 -3.58 0.13 -12.95
N LEU A 244 -3.65 -0.36 -14.20
CA LEU A 244 -2.47 -0.65 -15.02
C LEU A 244 -1.68 0.64 -15.34
N TRP A 245 -2.36 1.76 -15.62
CA TRP A 245 -1.72 3.07 -15.77
C TRP A 245 -0.94 3.47 -14.50
N LEU A 246 -1.50 3.21 -13.32
CA LEU A 246 -0.81 3.43 -12.04
C LEU A 246 0.40 2.50 -11.86
N VAL A 247 0.29 1.23 -12.25
CA VAL A 247 1.42 0.27 -12.24
C VAL A 247 2.56 0.71 -13.15
N LEU A 248 2.25 1.27 -14.33
CA LEU A 248 3.24 1.78 -15.26
C LEU A 248 3.94 3.04 -14.71
N SER A 249 3.19 3.93 -14.06
CA SER A 249 3.69 5.23 -13.61
C SER A 249 4.42 5.19 -12.26
N GLY A 250 4.31 4.11 -11.48
CA GLY A 250 4.94 3.98 -10.16
C GLY A 250 4.90 2.57 -9.57
N ASN A 251 5.66 2.36 -8.49
CA ASN A 251 5.62 1.11 -7.74
C ASN A 251 4.75 1.30 -6.48
N PHE A 252 3.64 0.56 -6.34
CA PHE A 252 2.80 0.61 -5.14
C PHE A 252 2.55 -0.74 -4.48
N ALA A 253 3.64 -1.49 -4.24
CA ALA A 253 3.58 -2.85 -3.71
C ALA A 253 2.53 -3.68 -4.49
N TRP A 254 1.71 -4.49 -3.81
CA TRP A 254 0.61 -5.21 -4.43
C TRP A 254 -0.73 -4.44 -4.42
N LEU A 255 -0.77 -3.15 -4.06
CA LEU A 255 -2.02 -2.40 -3.98
C LEU A 255 -2.78 -2.41 -5.30
N ASN A 256 -2.17 -1.91 -6.39
CA ASN A 256 -2.85 -1.82 -7.69
C ASN A 256 -3.16 -3.20 -8.26
N TRP A 257 -2.24 -4.16 -8.12
CA TRP A 257 -2.45 -5.53 -8.56
C TRP A 257 -3.62 -6.19 -7.82
N LEU A 258 -3.76 -5.96 -6.51
CA LEU A 258 -4.89 -6.46 -5.75
C LEU A 258 -6.20 -5.80 -6.16
N THR A 259 -6.18 -4.49 -6.47
CA THR A 259 -7.36 -3.81 -7.04
C THR A 259 -7.73 -4.35 -8.42
N ILE A 260 -6.76 -4.66 -9.29
CA ILE A 260 -6.98 -5.30 -10.60
C ILE A 260 -7.62 -6.68 -10.42
N VAL A 261 -7.09 -7.50 -9.51
CA VAL A 261 -7.63 -8.82 -9.19
C VAL A 261 -9.06 -8.71 -8.65
N LEU A 262 -9.34 -7.73 -7.78
CA LEU A 262 -10.70 -7.44 -7.31
C LEU A 262 -11.64 -7.02 -8.44
N ALA A 263 -11.19 -6.16 -9.35
CA ALA A 263 -11.97 -5.76 -10.53
C ALA A 263 -12.25 -6.94 -11.46
N ALA A 264 -11.29 -7.85 -11.63
CA ALA A 264 -11.50 -9.06 -12.42
C ALA A 264 -12.65 -9.94 -11.89
N SER A 265 -12.95 -9.90 -10.58
CA SER A 265 -14.10 -10.63 -10.02
C SER A 265 -15.48 -10.13 -10.48
N ALA A 266 -15.54 -8.96 -11.14
CA ALA A 266 -16.77 -8.39 -11.68
C ALA A 266 -16.88 -8.51 -13.21
N LEU A 267 -15.85 -9.05 -13.89
CA LEU A 267 -15.85 -9.21 -15.34
C LEU A 267 -16.72 -10.39 -15.78
N ASP A 268 -17.45 -10.16 -16.86
CA ASP A 268 -18.16 -11.16 -17.64
C ASP A 268 -17.75 -10.96 -19.10
N PRO A 269 -16.71 -11.67 -19.58
CA PRO A 269 -16.23 -11.51 -20.95
C PRO A 269 -17.30 -11.84 -21.99
N SER A 270 -18.21 -12.78 -21.67
CA SER A 270 -19.32 -13.16 -22.55
C SER A 270 -20.32 -12.02 -22.74
N ALA A 271 -20.63 -11.29 -21.66
CA ALA A 271 -21.50 -10.11 -21.73
C ALA A 271 -20.88 -8.96 -22.54
N LEU A 272 -19.56 -8.92 -22.67
CA LEU A 272 -18.84 -7.96 -23.51
C LEU A 272 -18.68 -8.41 -24.97
N GLY A 273 -19.20 -9.58 -25.33
CA GLY A 273 -19.02 -10.16 -26.67
C GLY A 273 -17.57 -10.57 -26.96
N LEU A 274 -16.75 -10.74 -25.92
CA LEU A 274 -15.36 -11.20 -26.05
C LEU A 274 -15.33 -12.74 -26.06
N PRO A 275 -14.44 -13.36 -26.85
CA PRO A 275 -14.26 -14.80 -26.82
C PRO A 275 -13.81 -15.23 -25.42
N VAL A 276 -14.39 -16.33 -24.93
CA VAL A 276 -14.15 -16.91 -23.61
C VAL A 276 -13.30 -18.18 -23.81
N PRO A 277 -11.97 -18.11 -23.66
CA PRO A 277 -11.12 -19.28 -23.80
C PRO A 277 -11.14 -20.13 -22.51
N GLY A 278 -12.06 -21.09 -22.41
CA GLY A 278 -12.10 -22.01 -21.28
C GLY A 278 -13.42 -22.79 -21.16
N PRO A 279 -13.52 -23.76 -20.23
CA PRO A 279 -14.79 -24.42 -19.92
C PRO A 279 -15.81 -23.41 -19.39
N SER A 280 -17.02 -23.40 -19.95
CA SER A 280 -18.09 -22.42 -19.73
C SER A 280 -18.79 -22.51 -18.36
N GLY A 281 -18.13 -23.03 -17.32
CA GLY A 281 -18.73 -23.22 -15.99
C GLY A 281 -19.96 -24.15 -15.98
N GLU A 282 -20.28 -24.78 -17.11
CA GLU A 282 -21.48 -25.62 -17.31
C GLU A 282 -21.46 -26.90 -16.46
N HIS A 283 -20.28 -27.34 -16.02
CA HIS A 283 -20.09 -28.50 -15.14
C HIS A 283 -20.39 -28.21 -13.66
N LEU A 284 -20.56 -26.94 -13.29
CA LEU A 284 -20.75 -26.54 -11.90
C LEU A 284 -22.16 -26.88 -11.42
N ARG A 285 -22.30 -27.29 -10.16
CA ARG A 285 -23.63 -27.43 -9.56
C ARG A 285 -24.31 -26.06 -9.50
N PRO A 286 -25.52 -25.91 -10.07
CA PRO A 286 -26.27 -24.65 -9.99
C PRO A 286 -26.73 -24.38 -8.57
N ASP A 287 -27.15 -25.42 -7.84
CA ASP A 287 -27.62 -25.30 -6.46
C ASP A 287 -26.53 -25.69 -5.45
N PRO A 288 -26.12 -24.76 -4.56
CA PRO A 288 -25.19 -25.06 -3.49
C PRO A 288 -25.86 -25.92 -2.41
N PRO A 289 -25.09 -26.76 -1.68
CA PRO A 289 -25.59 -27.40 -0.48
C PRO A 289 -26.13 -26.38 0.55
N PRO A 290 -27.24 -26.66 1.27
CA PRO A 290 -27.85 -25.70 2.19
C PRO A 290 -26.90 -25.17 3.28
N TRP A 291 -25.99 -26.00 3.79
CA TRP A 291 -24.99 -25.60 4.78
C TRP A 291 -24.05 -24.51 4.24
N TYR A 292 -23.68 -24.61 2.96
CA TYR A 292 -22.77 -23.67 2.32
C TYR A 292 -23.48 -22.35 2.03
N ALA A 293 -24.74 -22.42 1.58
CA ALA A 293 -25.58 -21.25 1.44
C ALA A 293 -25.75 -20.50 2.76
N ALA A 294 -26.06 -21.22 3.85
CA ALA A 294 -26.17 -20.64 5.19
C ALA A 294 -24.85 -19.98 5.65
N LEU A 295 -23.70 -20.60 5.40
CA LEU A 295 -22.39 -20.06 5.72
C LEU A 295 -22.10 -18.74 4.97
N VAL A 296 -22.34 -18.70 3.66
CA VAL A 296 -22.18 -17.50 2.83
C VAL A 296 -23.09 -16.37 3.31
N LEU A 297 -24.36 -16.67 3.63
CA LEU A 297 -25.29 -15.68 4.16
C LEU A 297 -24.86 -15.14 5.54
N ALA A 298 -24.36 -16.01 6.42
CA ALA A 298 -23.80 -15.59 7.71
C ALA A 298 -22.60 -14.64 7.53
N VAL A 299 -21.71 -14.93 6.58
CA VAL A 299 -20.59 -14.04 6.22
C VAL A 299 -21.08 -12.71 5.66
N ALA A 300 -22.12 -12.72 4.82
CA ALA A 300 -22.72 -11.50 4.30
C ALA A 300 -23.28 -10.61 5.40
N VAL A 301 -24.01 -11.20 6.37
CA VAL A 301 -24.51 -10.49 7.56
C VAL A 301 -23.35 -9.91 8.37
N LEU A 302 -22.28 -10.69 8.60
CA LEU A 302 -21.09 -10.21 9.30
C LEU A 302 -20.47 -8.99 8.59
N VAL A 303 -20.26 -9.06 7.27
CA VAL A 303 -19.68 -7.96 6.50
C VAL A 303 -20.60 -6.74 6.49
N LEU A 304 -21.92 -6.93 6.38
CA LEU A 304 -22.90 -5.85 6.44
C LEU A 304 -22.85 -5.12 7.79
N VAL A 305 -22.89 -5.86 8.91
CA VAL A 305 -22.80 -5.31 10.26
C VAL A 305 -21.49 -4.55 10.46
N ARG A 306 -20.37 -5.13 10.02
CA ARG A 306 -19.04 -4.51 10.16
C ARG A 306 -18.84 -3.32 9.21
N SER A 307 -19.56 -3.26 8.09
CA SER A 307 -19.52 -2.14 7.14
C SER A 307 -20.04 -0.83 7.71
N ARG A 308 -20.80 -0.84 8.83
CA ARG A 308 -21.27 0.38 9.50
C ARG A 308 -20.15 1.41 9.73
N ARG A 309 -18.99 0.99 10.27
CA ARG A 309 -17.89 1.92 10.59
C ARG A 309 -17.19 2.47 9.33
N PRO A 310 -16.81 1.63 8.35
CA PRO A 310 -16.32 2.09 7.06
C PRO A 310 -17.25 3.06 6.33
N VAL A 311 -18.56 2.77 6.30
CA VAL A 311 -19.56 3.64 5.66
C VAL A 311 -19.60 5.00 6.34
N LEU A 312 -19.70 5.04 7.67
CA LEU A 312 -19.65 6.31 8.44
C LEU A 312 -18.36 7.10 8.16
N ASN A 313 -17.23 6.43 7.98
CA ASN A 313 -15.98 7.07 7.61
C ASN A 313 -15.97 7.64 6.19
N LEU A 314 -16.55 6.93 5.21
CA LEU A 314 -16.69 7.43 3.84
C LEU A 314 -17.63 8.63 3.75
N LEU A 315 -18.70 8.65 4.56
CA LEU A 315 -19.64 9.77 4.64
C LEU A 315 -19.08 10.96 5.42
N SER A 316 -18.10 10.73 6.31
CA SER A 316 -17.47 11.78 7.12
C SER A 316 -16.67 12.76 6.26
N ARG A 317 -16.76 14.05 6.60
CA ARG A 317 -15.88 15.10 6.05
C ARG A 317 -14.42 14.90 6.45
N ASN A 318 -14.19 14.30 7.62
CA ASN A 318 -12.87 13.98 8.18
C ASN A 318 -12.54 12.49 7.96
N GLN A 319 -12.70 12.02 6.72
CA GLN A 319 -12.41 10.64 6.35
C GLN A 319 -10.99 10.24 6.78
N VAL A 320 -10.88 9.11 7.47
CA VAL A 320 -9.60 8.50 7.84
C VAL A 320 -9.18 7.49 6.78
N MET A 321 -7.94 7.60 6.35
CA MET A 321 -7.32 6.75 5.33
C MET A 321 -6.78 5.44 5.93
N ASN A 322 -6.94 4.32 5.22
CA ASN A 322 -6.34 3.01 5.55
C ASN A 322 -6.61 2.56 7.00
N ARG A 323 -7.85 2.76 7.50
CA ARG A 323 -8.20 2.46 8.88
C ARG A 323 -8.78 1.05 8.98
N SER A 324 -8.18 0.25 9.86
CA SER A 324 -8.79 -0.99 10.33
C SER A 324 -9.60 -0.78 11.61
N TYR A 325 -10.77 -1.41 11.68
CA TYR A 325 -11.74 -1.25 12.75
C TYR A 325 -11.82 -2.44 13.71
N ASP A 326 -11.16 -3.55 13.37
CA ASP A 326 -11.10 -4.76 14.17
C ASP A 326 -9.74 -5.47 14.01
N PRO A 327 -9.32 -6.31 14.97
CA PRO A 327 -8.01 -6.96 14.94
C PRO A 327 -7.83 -8.04 13.85
N PHE A 328 -8.90 -8.41 13.15
CA PHE A 328 -8.90 -9.41 12.08
C PHE A 328 -8.88 -8.77 10.70
N HIS A 329 -8.93 -7.43 10.62
CA HIS A 329 -8.93 -6.67 9.38
C HIS A 329 -10.06 -7.08 8.42
N LEU A 330 -11.25 -7.40 8.95
CA LEU A 330 -12.33 -7.96 8.13
C LEU A 330 -13.05 -6.93 7.26
N VAL A 331 -13.30 -5.72 7.76
CA VAL A 331 -13.93 -4.65 6.96
C VAL A 331 -13.31 -3.29 7.27
N ASN A 332 -12.56 -2.75 6.31
CA ASN A 332 -11.71 -1.58 6.53
C ASN A 332 -12.04 -0.42 5.56
N THR A 333 -11.39 0.72 5.76
CA THR A 333 -11.40 1.84 4.80
C THR A 333 -10.06 1.96 4.10
N TYR A 334 -10.10 2.43 2.87
CA TYR A 334 -8.93 2.56 2.01
C TYR A 334 -8.84 3.97 1.46
N GLY A 335 -7.62 4.41 1.21
CA GLY A 335 -7.36 5.66 0.50
C GLY A 335 -5.88 5.81 0.23
N ALA A 336 -5.55 6.61 -0.78
CA ALA A 336 -4.17 6.84 -1.16
C ALA A 336 -3.99 8.27 -1.69
N PHE A 337 -2.87 8.88 -1.32
CA PHE A 337 -2.38 10.14 -1.89
C PHE A 337 -3.35 11.32 -1.80
N GLY A 338 -4.10 11.43 -0.68
CA GLY A 338 -4.92 12.62 -0.40
C GLY A 338 -4.09 13.91 -0.33
N THR A 339 -2.81 13.81 0.01
CA THR A 339 -1.83 14.91 -0.01
C THR A 339 -0.64 14.55 -0.90
N VAL A 340 -0.16 15.54 -1.66
CA VAL A 340 0.95 15.36 -2.60
C VAL A 340 2.07 16.35 -2.27
N SER A 341 3.29 15.86 -2.06
CA SER A 341 4.44 16.72 -1.82
C SER A 341 4.84 17.45 -3.12
N ARG A 342 5.42 18.65 -2.98
CA ARG A 342 5.94 19.42 -4.13
C ARG A 342 7.46 19.30 -4.23
N VAL A 343 8.08 19.03 -3.09
CA VAL A 343 9.49 18.73 -2.96
C VAL A 343 9.58 17.35 -2.32
N ARG A 344 10.52 16.54 -2.79
CA ARG A 344 10.82 15.24 -2.20
C ARG A 344 12.07 15.35 -1.35
N GLU A 345 11.88 15.21 -0.05
CA GLU A 345 12.98 15.10 0.89
C GLU A 345 13.34 13.65 1.09
N GLU A 346 14.64 13.34 1.10
CA GLU A 346 15.13 11.97 1.30
C GLU A 346 16.08 11.86 2.49
N ILE A 347 15.86 10.83 3.32
CA ILE A 347 16.76 10.45 4.40
C ILE A 347 17.97 9.71 3.81
N VAL A 348 19.15 10.25 4.06
CA VAL A 348 20.44 9.63 3.76
C VAL A 348 20.96 8.93 5.02
N VAL A 349 21.31 7.65 4.88
CA VAL A 349 21.92 6.86 5.96
C VAL A 349 23.39 6.67 5.64
N GLU A 350 24.27 7.03 6.57
CA GLU A 350 25.71 6.91 6.39
C GLU A 350 26.34 6.00 7.45
N GLY A 351 27.42 5.31 7.07
CA GLY A 351 28.28 4.55 7.97
C GLY A 351 29.73 5.00 7.91
N THR A 352 30.45 4.80 9.01
CA THR A 352 31.89 5.01 9.08
C THR A 352 32.56 3.81 9.76
N ASP A 353 33.79 3.50 9.35
CA ASP A 353 34.65 2.50 9.98
C ASP A 353 35.45 3.07 11.16
N ALA A 354 35.44 4.39 11.35
CA ALA A 354 36.12 5.03 12.47
C ALA A 354 35.45 4.60 13.81
N PRO A 355 36.18 3.94 14.72
CA PRO A 355 35.65 3.54 16.04
C PRO A 355 35.17 4.74 16.86
N GLU A 356 35.96 5.82 16.78
CA GLU A 356 35.69 7.13 17.36
C GLU A 356 35.75 8.17 16.24
N PRO A 357 34.62 8.46 15.57
CA PRO A 357 34.62 9.37 14.46
C PRO A 357 34.84 10.82 14.94
N GLY A 358 36.06 11.31 14.76
CA GLY A 358 36.40 12.73 14.86
C GLY A 358 36.06 13.53 13.60
N PRO A 359 36.48 14.80 13.51
CA PRO A 359 36.17 15.70 12.38
C PRO A 359 36.60 15.17 11.00
N GLY A 360 37.68 14.37 10.95
CA GLY A 360 38.19 13.76 9.71
C GLY A 360 37.59 12.39 9.36
N ALA A 361 36.59 11.90 10.10
CA ALA A 361 36.03 10.57 9.85
C ALA A 361 35.31 10.51 8.50
N VAL A 362 35.66 9.51 7.69
CA VAL A 362 35.02 9.28 6.39
C VAL A 362 33.68 8.60 6.59
N TRP A 363 32.60 9.29 6.21
CA TRP A 363 31.23 8.77 6.21
C TRP A 363 30.81 8.41 4.80
N ARG A 364 30.19 7.24 4.63
CA ARG A 364 29.78 6.73 3.33
C ARG A 364 28.31 6.36 3.33
N GLU A 365 27.59 6.79 2.31
CA GLU A 365 26.16 6.56 2.17
C GLU A 365 25.83 5.08 1.89
N TYR A 366 24.80 4.57 2.56
CA TYR A 366 24.17 3.30 2.25
C TYR A 366 23.10 3.47 1.17
N GLY A 367 23.40 3.00 -0.03
CA GLY A 367 22.43 2.96 -1.12
C GLY A 367 21.26 2.00 -0.83
N PHE A 368 20.04 2.50 -1.03
CA PHE A 368 18.82 1.70 -0.95
C PHE A 368 18.57 0.90 -2.23
N LYS A 369 17.81 -0.20 -2.11
CA LYS A 369 17.65 -1.18 -3.21
C LYS A 369 16.69 -0.67 -4.29
N GLY A 370 15.57 -0.09 -3.86
CA GLY A 370 14.50 0.42 -4.72
C GLY A 370 14.16 1.89 -4.50
N LYS A 371 14.38 2.44 -3.30
CA LYS A 371 14.17 3.88 -3.04
C LYS A 371 15.09 4.71 -3.94
N PRO A 372 14.62 5.86 -4.43
CA PRO A 372 15.49 6.81 -5.12
C PRO A 372 16.61 7.35 -4.22
N GLY A 373 17.78 7.57 -4.81
CA GLY A 373 18.96 8.12 -4.12
C GLY A 373 19.80 8.89 -5.12
N ASP A 374 20.72 8.21 -5.79
CA ASP A 374 21.48 8.77 -6.91
C ASP A 374 20.56 9.32 -8.02
N PRO A 375 20.57 10.64 -8.32
CA PRO A 375 19.74 11.25 -9.35
C PRO A 375 19.99 10.73 -10.76
N TYR A 376 21.17 10.15 -11.02
CA TYR A 376 21.54 9.57 -12.32
C TYR A 376 21.11 8.11 -12.46
N ARG A 377 20.68 7.47 -11.37
CA ARG A 377 20.23 6.08 -11.39
C ARG A 377 18.76 5.99 -11.82
N ARG A 378 18.51 5.25 -12.89
CA ARG A 378 17.14 4.92 -13.30
C ARG A 378 16.40 4.12 -12.21
N PRO A 379 15.18 4.49 -11.81
CA PRO A 379 14.37 3.70 -10.88
C PRO A 379 14.04 2.33 -11.45
N ARG A 380 13.85 1.34 -10.57
CA ARG A 380 13.62 -0.07 -10.95
C ARG A 380 12.13 -0.42 -10.84
N GLN A 381 11.71 -1.45 -11.58
CA GLN A 381 10.45 -2.12 -11.29
C GLN A 381 10.61 -2.94 -9.99
N VAL A 382 9.71 -2.72 -9.03
CA VAL A 382 9.72 -3.35 -7.71
C VAL A 382 8.35 -3.98 -7.42
N ALA A 383 7.25 -3.26 -7.66
CA ALA A 383 5.90 -3.79 -7.53
C ALA A 383 5.72 -4.99 -8.47
N PRO A 384 5.03 -6.07 -8.05
CA PRO A 384 4.17 -6.19 -6.86
C PRO A 384 4.90 -6.39 -5.52
N TYR A 385 6.22 -6.60 -5.51
CA TYR A 385 6.97 -6.79 -4.27
C TYR A 385 7.00 -5.50 -3.43
N HIS A 386 7.05 -5.63 -2.11
CA HIS A 386 7.11 -4.50 -1.18
C HIS A 386 8.46 -4.42 -0.47
N ARG A 387 9.29 -3.42 -0.82
CA ARG A 387 10.53 -3.09 -0.09
C ARG A 387 10.20 -2.20 1.12
N ARG A 388 9.91 -2.82 2.26
CA ARG A 388 9.37 -2.14 3.46
C ARG A 388 10.30 -1.04 3.99
N LEU A 389 11.60 -1.31 4.04
CA LEU A 389 12.60 -0.34 4.49
C LEU A 389 12.64 0.88 3.57
N ASP A 390 12.89 0.66 2.29
CA ASP A 390 12.92 1.68 1.24
C ASP A 390 11.66 2.54 1.22
N TRP A 391 10.49 1.89 1.30
CA TRP A 391 9.19 2.57 1.32
C TRP A 391 9.03 3.43 2.57
N LEU A 392 9.34 2.90 3.75
CA LEU A 392 9.13 3.61 5.01
C LEU A 392 10.04 4.83 5.14
N MET A 393 11.19 4.86 4.47
CA MET A 393 12.05 6.04 4.46
C MET A 393 11.38 7.25 3.80
N TRP A 394 10.49 7.04 2.84
CA TRP A 394 9.67 8.13 2.27
C TRP A 394 8.73 8.72 3.34
N PHE A 395 8.01 7.89 4.09
CA PHE A 395 7.16 8.35 5.19
C PHE A 395 7.95 8.99 6.33
N ALA A 396 9.12 8.45 6.64
CA ALA A 396 10.00 8.97 7.69
C ALA A 396 10.52 10.38 7.35
N ALA A 397 10.71 10.71 6.07
CA ALA A 397 11.05 12.06 5.65
C ALA A 397 9.86 13.03 5.82
N LEU A 398 8.63 12.56 5.55
CA LEU A 398 7.42 13.40 5.64
C LEU A 398 6.94 13.68 7.07
N SER A 399 7.24 12.80 8.03
CA SER A 399 6.71 12.94 9.39
C SER A 399 7.67 12.40 10.48
N PRO A 400 7.93 13.20 11.53
CA PRO A 400 8.74 12.78 12.67
C PRO A 400 8.25 11.50 13.36
N GLY A 401 6.93 11.24 13.29
CA GLY A 401 6.33 10.05 13.90
C GLY A 401 6.85 8.74 13.30
N TYR A 402 7.05 8.72 11.98
CA TYR A 402 7.62 7.58 11.25
C TYR A 402 9.14 7.51 11.40
N ALA A 403 9.83 8.65 11.54
CA ALA A 403 11.27 8.69 11.77
C ALA A 403 11.73 7.98 13.07
N ARG A 404 10.81 7.69 14.00
CA ARG A 404 11.13 6.91 15.22
C ARG A 404 11.67 5.51 14.90
N VAL A 405 11.28 4.90 13.77
CA VAL A 405 11.74 3.56 13.37
C VAL A 405 13.23 3.50 13.01
N VAL A 406 13.83 4.64 12.65
CA VAL A 406 15.27 4.74 12.35
C VAL A 406 16.07 5.26 13.55
N ARG A 407 15.42 5.59 14.67
CA ARG A 407 16.10 6.02 15.89
C ARG A 407 17.08 4.96 16.44
N PRO A 408 16.80 3.65 16.41
CA PRO A 408 17.77 2.64 16.80
C PRO A 408 19.07 2.63 15.97
N LEU A 409 19.07 3.23 14.77
CA LEU A 409 20.28 3.38 13.96
C LEU A 409 21.21 4.48 14.48
N ARG A 410 20.75 5.38 15.36
CA ARG A 410 21.60 6.43 15.96
C ARG A 410 22.45 5.82 17.07
N GLY A 411 23.76 5.71 16.83
CA GLY A 411 24.73 5.28 17.85
C GLY A 411 24.82 3.77 18.07
N ALA A 412 24.12 2.95 17.27
CA ALA A 412 24.34 1.52 17.26
C ALA A 412 25.70 1.21 16.60
N ALA A 413 26.71 0.87 17.40
CA ALA A 413 27.79 0.02 16.93
C ALA A 413 27.16 -1.32 16.52
N ALA A 414 27.50 -1.84 15.34
CA ALA A 414 26.91 -3.07 14.80
C ALA A 414 27.12 -4.28 15.74
N ARG A 415 26.22 -4.48 16.71
CA ARG A 415 26.23 -5.64 17.62
C ARG A 415 25.65 -6.86 16.91
N ARG A 416 26.57 -7.62 16.30
CA ARG A 416 26.63 -9.05 15.91
C ARG A 416 25.36 -9.92 15.77
N GLY A 417 25.38 -10.66 14.65
CA GLY A 417 25.00 -12.08 14.50
C GLY A 417 25.58 -12.64 13.18
N PRO A 418 26.26 -13.80 13.13
CA PRO A 418 26.84 -14.35 11.90
C PRO A 418 25.78 -15.12 11.11
N GLY A 419 25.68 -14.89 9.79
CA GLY A 419 24.78 -15.69 8.94
C GLY A 419 24.45 -15.07 7.58
N HIS A 420 25.44 -14.96 6.70
CA HIS A 420 25.36 -15.44 5.30
C HIS A 420 26.64 -15.09 4.51
N PRO A 421 27.10 -15.97 3.59
CA PRO A 421 28.31 -15.75 2.81
C PRO A 421 28.10 -14.78 1.63
N ALA A 422 29.26 -14.35 1.15
CA ALA A 422 29.57 -13.35 0.14
C ALA A 422 28.74 -13.35 -1.16
N ALA A 423 28.58 -12.13 -1.70
CA ALA A 423 28.90 -11.87 -3.10
C ALA A 423 29.88 -10.69 -3.15
N ALA A 424 31.12 -10.99 -3.55
CA ALA A 424 32.19 -10.03 -3.78
C ALA A 424 32.00 -9.39 -5.16
N ARG A 425 31.76 -8.08 -5.16
CA ARG A 425 32.21 -7.12 -6.17
C ARG A 425 32.57 -5.86 -5.40
N ALA A 426 33.63 -5.18 -5.82
CA ALA A 426 34.22 -4.00 -5.19
C ALA A 426 33.14 -3.09 -4.58
N ARG A 427 33.14 -2.93 -3.25
CA ARG A 427 32.15 -2.09 -2.55
C ARG A 427 32.85 -0.94 -1.85
N PRO A 428 32.47 0.31 -2.17
CA PRO A 428 32.99 1.48 -1.47
C PRO A 428 32.34 1.69 -0.11
N VAL A 429 31.49 0.81 0.43
CA VAL A 429 30.81 1.03 1.73
C VAL A 429 31.18 -0.11 2.68
N PRO A 430 31.52 0.17 3.95
CA PRO A 430 31.84 -0.89 4.87
C PRO A 430 30.67 -1.83 5.09
N ARG A 431 30.97 -3.13 4.95
CA ARG A 431 30.03 -4.22 5.22
C ARG A 431 29.62 -4.27 6.70
N ARG A 432 30.42 -3.67 7.59
CA ARG A 432 30.23 -3.63 9.05
C ARG A 432 30.74 -2.28 9.60
N PRO A 433 29.97 -1.19 9.49
CA PRO A 433 30.39 0.11 10.00
C PRO A 433 30.53 0.07 11.53
N ALA A 434 31.52 0.77 12.06
CA ALA A 434 31.68 0.98 13.48
C ALA A 434 30.55 1.86 14.05
N ARG A 435 30.06 2.83 13.28
CA ARG A 435 28.88 3.66 13.62
C ARG A 435 28.03 3.96 12.40
N VAL A 436 26.71 4.06 12.61
CA VAL A 436 25.72 4.49 11.61
C VAL A 436 25.02 5.75 12.12
N ARG A 437 24.69 6.67 11.21
CA ARG A 437 23.81 7.81 11.53
C ARG A 437 22.87 8.15 10.37
N PRO A 438 21.59 8.45 10.65
CA PRO A 438 20.72 9.14 9.69
C PRO A 438 21.06 10.64 9.66
N ARG A 439 21.23 11.23 8.47
CA ARG A 439 21.34 12.69 8.29
C ARG A 439 19.95 13.36 8.19
N PRO A 440 19.87 14.69 8.40
CA PRO A 440 18.69 15.48 8.06
C PRO A 440 18.24 15.20 6.62
N ALA A 441 16.94 15.23 6.38
CA ALA A 441 16.40 14.97 5.06
C ALA A 441 16.90 16.05 4.10
N LEU A 442 17.39 15.63 2.93
CA LEU A 442 17.89 16.54 1.91
C LEU A 442 16.86 16.68 0.78
N PRO A 443 16.65 17.88 0.22
CA PRO A 443 15.92 18.00 -1.02
C PRO A 443 16.72 17.27 -2.10
N VAL A 444 16.17 16.19 -2.63
CA VAL A 444 16.79 15.45 -3.72
C VAL A 444 15.97 15.73 -4.98
N PRO A 445 16.49 16.52 -5.94
CA PRO A 445 15.87 16.60 -7.25
C PRO A 445 15.96 15.21 -7.87
N LEU A 446 14.80 14.60 -8.13
CA LEU A 446 14.78 13.32 -8.79
C LEU A 446 14.84 13.56 -10.29
N HIS A 447 15.95 13.10 -10.88
CA HIS A 447 16.18 13.03 -12.32
C HIS A 447 16.72 14.30 -13.01
N HIS A 448 17.95 14.67 -12.65
CA HIS A 448 18.85 15.34 -13.58
C HIS A 448 19.72 14.29 -14.28
N LEU A 449 19.30 13.81 -15.45
CA LEU A 449 20.23 13.22 -16.41
C LEU A 449 20.81 14.40 -17.21
N ALA A 450 22.08 14.68 -16.99
CA ALA A 450 22.91 15.82 -17.42
C ALA A 450 22.90 17.07 -16.49
N GLY A 451 24.09 17.38 -15.93
CA GLY A 451 24.49 18.75 -15.55
C GLY A 451 24.44 19.19 -14.07
N ALA A 452 24.27 18.30 -13.09
CA ALA A 452 24.05 18.72 -11.68
C ALA A 452 25.18 18.32 -10.73
N ALA A 453 26.38 18.87 -10.91
CA ALA A 453 27.43 18.81 -9.88
C ALA A 453 27.14 19.75 -8.69
N ASP A 454 26.38 20.83 -8.90
CA ASP A 454 26.37 21.98 -7.98
C ASP A 454 25.16 22.13 -7.05
N ASP A 455 24.14 21.26 -7.09
CA ASP A 455 22.89 21.50 -6.34
C ASP A 455 22.58 20.51 -5.20
N ARG A 456 23.59 19.73 -4.75
CA ARG A 456 23.51 19.01 -3.47
C ARG A 456 23.71 19.98 -2.29
N ARG A 457 22.73 20.84 -2.00
CA ARG A 457 22.77 21.67 -0.77
C ARG A 457 22.37 20.83 0.44
N VAL A 458 23.36 20.48 1.26
CA VAL A 458 23.14 19.91 2.60
C VAL A 458 22.61 21.01 3.51
N VAL A 459 21.29 21.11 3.67
CA VAL A 459 20.71 21.94 4.74
C VAL A 459 20.45 21.01 5.92
N ALA A 460 21.30 21.07 6.93
CA ALA A 460 21.05 20.39 8.19
C ALA A 460 19.82 21.03 8.86
N ALA A 461 18.88 20.22 9.33
CA ALA A 461 17.84 20.70 10.23
C ALA A 461 18.53 21.17 11.53
N ASP A 462 18.59 22.48 11.72
CA ASP A 462 19.04 23.12 12.95
C ASP A 462 18.02 22.81 14.07
N PRO A 463 18.41 22.07 15.13
CA PRO A 463 17.51 21.73 16.23
C PRO A 463 17.02 22.96 17.02
N GLY A 464 17.62 24.14 16.83
CA GLY A 464 17.24 25.41 17.46
C GLY A 464 16.32 26.29 16.62
N ARG A 465 16.12 26.00 15.32
CA ARG A 465 15.13 26.69 14.51
C ARG A 465 13.82 25.91 14.52
N GLY A 466 12.84 26.43 15.26
CA GLY A 466 11.45 26.06 15.02
C GLY A 466 11.16 26.14 13.52
N VAL A 467 10.49 25.11 12.99
CA VAL A 467 9.92 25.17 11.64
C VAL A 467 9.17 26.49 11.54
N PRO A 468 9.54 27.43 10.65
CA PRO A 468 8.73 28.61 10.46
C PRO A 468 7.35 28.11 10.09
N ALA A 469 6.33 28.47 10.87
CA ALA A 469 4.97 28.38 10.38
C ALA A 469 5.00 29.05 9.00
N ALA A 470 4.64 28.29 7.96
CA ALA A 470 4.72 28.78 6.59
C ALA A 470 4.01 30.12 6.53
N ASP A 471 4.79 31.21 6.42
CA ASP A 471 4.25 32.53 6.18
C ASP A 471 3.68 32.47 4.75
N PRO A 472 2.35 32.57 4.58
CA PRO A 472 1.72 32.44 3.28
C PRO A 472 2.20 33.48 2.27
N ALA A 473 2.93 34.52 2.71
CA ALA A 473 3.37 35.64 1.88
C ALA A 473 4.85 35.60 1.44
N ALA A 474 5.72 34.79 2.05
CA ALA A 474 7.17 34.91 1.83
C ALA A 474 7.79 33.99 0.76
N ALA A 475 7.01 33.09 0.14
CA ALA A 475 7.47 32.24 -0.98
C ALA A 475 7.28 32.90 -2.37
N VAL A 476 7.13 34.23 -2.42
CA VAL A 476 6.93 35.02 -3.63
C VAL A 476 8.14 35.93 -3.88
N THR A 477 9.37 35.42 -3.86
CA THR A 477 10.52 36.13 -4.46
C THR A 477 11.69 35.19 -4.69
N ARG A 478 11.60 34.38 -5.74
CA ARG A 478 12.70 33.98 -6.65
C ARG A 478 12.12 33.18 -7.81
N THR A 479 11.21 33.81 -8.53
CA THR A 479 10.86 33.41 -9.90
C THR A 479 12.05 33.71 -10.81
N ARG A 480 12.68 32.70 -11.39
CA ARG A 480 13.26 32.88 -12.73
C ARG A 480 12.08 33.25 -13.65
N ARG A 481 12.10 34.47 -14.17
CA ARG A 481 11.11 34.99 -15.12
C ARG A 481 11.10 34.10 -16.38
N CYS A 482 9.93 33.59 -16.75
CA CYS A 482 9.58 33.34 -18.15
C CYS A 482 8.88 34.61 -18.69
N PRO A 483 8.98 34.93 -19.99
CA PRO A 483 8.48 36.18 -20.53
C PRO A 483 6.95 36.23 -20.50
N ARG A 484 6.40 37.36 -20.02
CA ARG A 484 4.97 37.69 -20.09
C ARG A 484 4.73 38.54 -21.33
N SER A 485 3.69 38.22 -22.10
CA SER A 485 2.95 39.20 -22.91
C SER A 485 1.96 39.97 -22.01
N GLY A 486 1.83 41.29 -22.22
CA GLY A 486 1.00 42.25 -21.43
C GLY A 486 -0.51 41.99 -21.52
N LYS A 487 -1.42 42.72 -20.84
CA LYS A 487 -1.45 44.03 -20.16
C LYS A 487 -2.59 44.04 -19.11
N GLY A 488 -2.42 44.84 -18.04
CA GLY A 488 -3.47 45.69 -17.45
C GLY A 488 -4.45 45.12 -16.38
N PRO A 489 -4.96 45.95 -15.43
CA PRO A 489 -5.01 45.59 -14.01
C PRO A 489 -6.39 45.70 -13.31
N GLY A 490 -6.48 45.19 -12.08
CA GLY A 490 -7.56 45.52 -11.12
C GLY A 490 -7.62 44.58 -9.91
N ALA A 491 -7.14 45.04 -8.75
CA ALA A 491 -7.40 44.52 -7.40
C ALA A 491 -8.21 45.59 -6.62
N PRO A 492 -8.70 45.42 -5.36
CA PRO A 492 -8.39 44.37 -4.37
C PRO A 492 -9.58 43.88 -3.49
N GLY A 493 -9.30 42.96 -2.55
CA GLY A 493 -10.19 42.65 -1.42
C GLY A 493 -9.74 41.44 -0.60
N ALA A 494 -9.03 41.67 0.52
CA ALA A 494 -8.44 40.65 1.38
C ALA A 494 -9.38 40.20 2.51
N VAL A 495 -9.47 38.88 2.78
CA VAL A 495 -10.07 38.31 3.99
C VAL A 495 -9.15 37.22 4.56
N ARG A 496 -8.79 37.35 5.84
CA ARG A 496 -7.91 36.44 6.62
C ARG A 496 -8.56 35.05 6.85
N PRO A 497 -7.80 33.93 6.86
CA PRO A 497 -8.29 32.65 7.38
C PRO A 497 -7.87 32.39 8.83
N ARG A 498 -8.84 31.90 9.63
CA ARG A 498 -8.70 31.36 10.99
C ARG A 498 -8.00 30.00 10.97
N ALA A 499 -7.15 29.77 11.97
CA ALA A 499 -6.41 28.54 12.23
C ALA A 499 -7.31 27.41 12.80
N GLY A 500 -6.97 26.16 12.47
CA GLY A 500 -7.48 24.98 13.18
C GLY A 500 -7.66 23.74 12.30
N GLN A 501 -6.59 22.97 12.05
CA GLN A 501 -6.71 21.57 11.62
C GLN A 501 -5.75 20.68 12.43
N SER A 502 -6.35 19.71 13.11
CA SER A 502 -5.74 18.75 14.01
C SER A 502 -5.06 17.59 13.26
N MET A 503 -3.83 17.29 13.67
CA MET A 503 -2.96 16.20 13.19
C MET A 503 -3.45 14.79 13.58
N PRO A 504 -3.27 13.76 12.72
CA PRO A 504 -3.39 12.35 13.11
C PRO A 504 -2.07 11.87 13.74
N GLY A 505 -1.85 12.23 15.00
CA GLY A 505 -0.62 11.92 15.75
C GLY A 505 -0.81 11.09 17.02
N ARG A 506 -2.03 10.65 17.34
CA ARG A 506 -2.31 9.85 18.55
C ARG A 506 -2.92 8.49 18.21
N MET A 507 -2.12 7.61 17.64
CA MET A 507 -2.20 6.20 18.07
C MET A 507 -1.35 6.11 19.34
N TRP A 508 -1.83 5.43 20.39
CA TRP A 508 -1.31 5.41 21.76
C TRP A 508 -1.90 6.49 22.68
N GLY A 509 -3.11 6.21 23.16
CA GLY A 509 -3.76 6.89 24.28
C GLY A 509 -4.66 5.90 25.01
N SER A 510 -4.41 5.71 26.31
CA SER A 510 -5.22 4.93 27.24
C SER A 510 -6.61 5.54 27.38
N ALA A 511 -7.66 4.76 27.11
CA ALA A 511 -9.00 5.13 27.55
C ALA A 511 -9.10 4.79 29.05
N ARG A 512 -9.11 5.83 29.91
CA ARG A 512 -9.70 5.72 31.24
C ARG A 512 -11.21 5.76 31.05
N SER A 513 -11.87 4.86 31.76
CA SER A 513 -13.32 4.79 31.93
C SER A 513 -13.85 6.02 32.65
N SER A 514 -14.98 6.53 32.18
CA SER A 514 -15.99 7.18 33.02
C SER A 514 -17.34 6.92 32.38
N SER A 515 -18.16 6.16 33.12
CA SER A 515 -19.64 6.09 33.14
C SER A 515 -20.41 6.51 31.89
#